data_AF-A0A098S4Y1-F1
#
_entry.id   AF-A0A098S4Y1-F1
#
_cell.length_a   1.000
_cell.length_b   1.000
_cell.length_c   1.000
_cell.angle_alpha   90.00
_cell.angle_beta   90.00
_cell.angle_gamma   90.00
#
_symmetry.space_group_name_H-M   'P 1'
#
loop_
_entity.id
_entity.type
_entity.pdbx_description
1 polymer ?
#
loop_
_entity_poly.entity_id
_entity_poly.type
_entity_poly.pdbx_seq_one_letter_code
_entity_poly.pdbx_strand_id
1 'polypeptide(L)'
;MPQQKNNWLSPFRIILIVVGIILLLRFAGPLRFMILTLTILGGIGFLGYLVYEYIRQENSNFRNRGSVPAGVGARLEQVEEQLARNEKEIKSIRKNLRELRLELHDEDALNTKNRTDANYLIREFEAELELRRAKSSFYKTVKHKLNRLLHNHQLSQSLADKEAELRRLKEHHYDDLADMEALRSDMELETLYLDTIDELSLKVPDNLSLEHVQELQKQLEEMTRGLER
;
A
#
# COMPACT_ATOMS: atom_id res chain seq x y z
N MET A 1 -29.80 -5.31 -7.04
CA MET A 1 -29.61 -6.78 -6.99
C MET A 1 -28.20 -7.06 -6.46
N PRO A 2 -28.04 -7.53 -5.20
CA PRO A 2 -26.73 -7.69 -4.61
C PRO A 2 -26.04 -8.95 -5.12
N GLN A 3 -24.76 -8.83 -5.45
CA GLN A 3 -23.93 -9.92 -5.94
C GLN A 3 -23.75 -10.99 -4.85
N GLN A 4 -24.14 -12.22 -5.19
CA GLN A 4 -23.97 -13.41 -4.39
C GLN A 4 -22.47 -13.71 -4.26
N LYS A 5 -21.88 -13.44 -3.09
CA LYS A 5 -20.53 -13.88 -2.72
C LYS A 5 -20.49 -15.41 -2.85
N ASN A 6 -19.85 -15.89 -3.91
CA ASN A 6 -19.73 -17.32 -4.17
C ASN A 6 -18.77 -17.94 -3.16
N ASN A 7 -19.29 -18.34 -2.00
CA ASN A 7 -18.58 -19.07 -0.96
C ASN A 7 -18.28 -20.49 -1.44
N TRP A 8 -17.34 -20.61 -2.37
CA TRP A 8 -16.91 -21.90 -2.94
C TRP A 8 -16.26 -22.82 -1.88
N LEU A 9 -15.80 -22.24 -0.76
CA LEU A 9 -15.17 -22.92 0.37
C LEU A 9 -15.86 -22.56 1.69
N SER A 10 -17.16 -22.91 1.84
CA SER A 10 -17.79 -22.83 3.15
C SER A 10 -17.13 -23.84 4.11
N PRO A 11 -16.86 -23.47 5.37
CA PRO A 11 -16.21 -24.37 6.35
C PRO A 11 -16.99 -25.68 6.52
N PHE A 12 -18.30 -25.64 6.32
CA PHE A 12 -19.19 -26.80 6.31
C PHE A 12 -18.84 -27.83 5.22
N ARG A 13 -18.44 -27.40 4.01
CA ARG A 13 -18.04 -28.31 2.93
C ARG A 13 -16.68 -28.94 3.18
N ILE A 14 -15.74 -28.21 3.79
CA ILE A 14 -14.42 -28.72 4.18
C ILE A 14 -14.60 -29.81 5.24
N ILE A 15 -15.46 -29.59 6.24
CA ILE A 15 -15.79 -30.59 7.26
C ILE A 15 -16.43 -31.83 6.61
N LEU A 16 -17.34 -31.66 5.66
CA LEU A 16 -17.99 -32.77 4.96
C LEU A 16 -16.98 -33.61 4.14
N ILE A 17 -16.02 -32.97 3.49
CA ILE A 17 -14.93 -33.64 2.74
C ILE A 17 -14.02 -34.41 3.71
N VAL A 18 -13.64 -33.81 4.84
CA VAL A 18 -12.77 -34.44 5.84
C VAL A 18 -13.48 -35.65 6.48
N VAL A 19 -14.76 -35.52 6.82
CA VAL A 19 -15.57 -36.63 7.36
C VAL A 19 -15.74 -37.74 6.32
N GLY A 20 -15.93 -37.40 5.04
CA GLY A 20 -15.99 -38.36 3.94
C GLY A 20 -14.68 -39.14 3.74
N ILE A 21 -13.53 -38.46 3.84
CA ILE A 21 -12.20 -39.08 3.78
C ILE A 21 -12.00 -40.03 4.96
N ILE A 22 -12.40 -39.64 6.18
CA ILE A 22 -12.29 -40.47 7.39
C ILE A 22 -13.17 -41.73 7.29
N LEU A 23 -14.38 -41.60 6.74
CA LEU A 23 -15.28 -42.73 6.48
C LEU A 23 -14.73 -43.70 5.43
N LEU A 24 -14.17 -43.19 4.33
CA LEU A 24 -13.50 -43.99 3.30
C LEU A 24 -12.27 -44.73 3.83
N LEU A 25 -11.49 -44.09 4.72
CA LEU A 25 -10.32 -44.72 5.34
C LEU A 25 -10.69 -45.89 6.26
N ARG A 26 -11.87 -45.87 6.87
CA ARG A 26 -12.30 -46.93 7.79
C ARG A 26 -12.67 -48.22 7.06
N PHE A 27 -13.20 -48.14 5.84
CA PHE A 27 -13.77 -49.30 5.12
C PHE A 27 -12.83 -49.95 4.10
N ALA A 28 -11.86 -49.20 3.56
CA ALA A 28 -10.96 -49.71 2.53
C ALA A 28 -9.69 -50.32 3.17
N GLY A 29 -9.28 -51.54 2.80
CA GLY A 29 -8.05 -52.19 3.31
C GLY A 29 -6.76 -51.59 2.71
N PRO A 30 -6.02 -52.30 1.82
CA PRO A 30 -4.73 -51.82 1.27
C PRO A 30 -4.83 -50.52 0.46
N LEU A 31 -6.03 -50.12 0.03
CA LEU A 31 -6.29 -48.84 -0.65
C LEU A 31 -6.10 -47.60 0.25
N ARG A 32 -5.97 -47.76 1.57
CA ARG A 32 -5.65 -46.64 2.50
C ARG A 32 -4.38 -45.91 2.10
N PHE A 33 -3.34 -46.65 1.72
CA PHE A 33 -2.07 -46.07 1.34
C PHE A 33 -2.17 -45.27 0.04
N MET A 34 -2.96 -45.74 -0.93
CA MET A 34 -3.17 -45.04 -2.19
C MET A 34 -3.94 -43.72 -2.02
N ILE A 35 -4.99 -43.72 -1.18
CA ILE A 35 -5.76 -42.49 -0.90
C ILE A 35 -4.92 -41.51 -0.09
N LEU A 36 -4.13 -42.00 0.87
CA LEU A 36 -3.28 -41.17 1.72
C LEU A 36 -2.15 -40.51 0.91
N THR A 37 -1.51 -41.23 -0.01
CA THR A 37 -0.50 -40.64 -0.91
C THR A 37 -1.11 -39.61 -1.85
N LEU A 38 -2.29 -39.87 -2.43
CA LEU A 38 -2.98 -38.91 -3.30
C LEU A 38 -3.35 -37.62 -2.56
N THR A 39 -3.80 -37.75 -1.31
CA THR A 39 -4.18 -36.60 -0.46
C THR A 39 -2.96 -35.77 -0.09
N ILE A 40 -1.84 -36.42 0.25
CA ILE A 40 -0.57 -35.72 0.55
C ILE A 40 -0.05 -35.00 -0.71
N LEU A 41 -0.06 -35.67 -1.86
CA LEU A 41 0.41 -35.07 -3.12
C LEU A 41 -0.46 -33.88 -3.52
N GLY A 42 -1.78 -34.01 -3.40
CA GLY A 42 -2.73 -32.91 -3.63
C GLY A 42 -2.56 -31.77 -2.64
N GLY A 43 -2.30 -32.08 -1.37
CA GLY A 43 -2.04 -31.09 -0.32
C GLY A 43 -0.76 -30.30 -0.56
N ILE A 44 0.31 -30.96 -0.99
CA ILE A 44 1.58 -30.30 -1.34
C ILE A 44 1.38 -29.42 -2.59
N GLY A 45 0.66 -29.90 -3.60
CA GLY A 45 0.31 -29.11 -4.79
C GLY A 45 -0.55 -27.89 -4.46
N PHE A 46 -1.53 -28.04 -3.56
CA PHE A 46 -2.39 -26.95 -3.11
C PHE A 46 -1.66 -25.92 -2.24
N LEU A 47 -0.76 -26.37 -1.36
CA LEU A 47 0.11 -25.49 -0.60
C LEU A 47 1.09 -24.73 -1.51
N GLY A 48 1.68 -25.43 -2.50
CA GLY A 48 2.51 -24.79 -3.52
C GLY A 48 1.72 -23.76 -4.34
N TYR A 49 0.49 -24.08 -4.71
CA TYR A 49 -0.42 -23.15 -5.39
C TYR A 49 -0.77 -21.94 -4.52
N LEU A 50 -1.07 -22.13 -3.22
CA LEU A 50 -1.37 -21.03 -2.31
C LEU A 50 -0.16 -20.13 -2.05
N VAL A 51 1.04 -20.69 -1.91
CA VAL A 51 2.29 -19.91 -1.80
C VAL A 51 2.56 -19.15 -3.10
N TYR A 52 2.37 -19.81 -4.25
CA TYR A 52 2.48 -19.17 -5.56
C TYR A 52 1.46 -18.03 -5.72
N GLU A 53 0.20 -18.24 -5.34
CA GLU A 53 -0.87 -17.25 -5.41
C GLU A 53 -0.66 -16.10 -4.43
N TYR A 54 -0.13 -16.35 -3.22
CA TYR A 54 0.19 -15.32 -2.23
C TYR A 54 1.35 -14.44 -2.70
N ILE A 55 2.43 -15.04 -3.21
CA ILE A 55 3.56 -14.31 -3.84
C ILE A 55 3.08 -13.57 -5.11
N ARG A 56 2.12 -14.13 -5.85
CA ARG A 56 1.56 -13.52 -7.05
C ARG A 56 0.57 -12.39 -6.73
N GLN A 57 -0.20 -12.44 -5.64
CA GLN A 57 -1.14 -11.38 -5.24
C GLN A 57 -0.42 -10.15 -4.69
N GLU A 58 0.70 -10.35 -3.99
CA GLU A 58 1.58 -9.25 -3.60
C GLU A 58 2.17 -8.57 -4.84
N ASN A 59 2.52 -9.35 -5.88
CA ASN A 59 3.03 -8.83 -7.15
C ASN A 59 1.95 -8.35 -8.16
N SER A 60 0.68 -8.78 -8.04
CA SER A 60 -0.38 -8.45 -9.01
C SER A 60 -1.06 -7.12 -8.70
N ASN A 61 -1.08 -6.70 -7.43
CA ASN A 61 -1.47 -5.34 -7.05
C ASN A 61 -0.49 -4.28 -7.59
N PHE A 62 0.76 -4.67 -7.88
CA PHE A 62 1.74 -3.81 -8.56
C PHE A 62 1.75 -3.92 -10.10
N ARG A 63 1.13 -4.95 -10.70
CA ARG A 63 1.21 -5.21 -12.16
C ARG A 63 0.10 -4.59 -13.00
N ASN A 64 -0.96 -4.03 -12.41
CA ASN A 64 -2.15 -3.61 -13.16
C ASN A 64 -2.36 -2.11 -13.37
N ARG A 65 -1.33 -1.28 -13.16
CA ARG A 65 -1.32 0.08 -13.70
C ARG A 65 0.07 0.32 -14.27
N GLY A 66 0.16 0.94 -15.46
CA GLY A 66 1.39 1.40 -16.10
C GLY A 66 2.12 2.44 -15.24
N SER A 67 2.57 1.99 -14.08
CA SER A 67 2.99 2.77 -12.94
C SER A 67 4.50 2.74 -12.92
N VAL A 68 5.08 3.91 -12.74
CA VAL A 68 6.51 4.17 -12.58
C VAL A 68 7.24 3.10 -11.72
N PRO A 69 6.65 2.51 -10.65
CA PRO A 69 7.27 1.42 -9.88
C PRO A 69 7.63 0.16 -10.67
N ALA A 70 6.78 -0.31 -11.58
CA ALA A 70 7.02 -1.56 -12.31
C ALA A 70 8.18 -1.44 -13.31
N GLY A 71 8.30 -0.29 -13.96
CA GLY A 71 9.43 0.02 -14.85
C GLY A 71 10.73 0.29 -14.11
N VAL A 72 10.66 0.83 -12.89
CA VAL A 72 11.83 1.10 -12.05
C VAL A 72 12.39 -0.19 -11.43
N GLY A 73 11.54 -1.14 -11.04
CA GLY A 73 11.97 -2.44 -10.49
C GLY A 73 12.81 -3.24 -11.49
N ALA A 74 12.32 -3.43 -12.72
CA ALA A 74 13.07 -4.15 -13.76
C ALA A 74 14.41 -3.46 -14.10
N ARG A 75 14.44 -2.12 -14.10
CA ARG A 75 15.68 -1.36 -14.32
C ARG A 75 16.65 -1.47 -13.14
N LEU A 76 16.16 -1.54 -11.90
CA LEU A 76 16.99 -1.76 -10.72
C LEU A 76 17.65 -3.14 -10.77
N GLU A 77 16.90 -4.18 -11.09
CA GLU A 77 17.42 -5.54 -11.25
C GLU A 77 18.51 -5.61 -12.34
N GLN A 78 18.24 -5.01 -13.50
CA GLN A 78 19.24 -4.92 -14.58
C GLN A 78 20.51 -4.18 -14.14
N VAL A 79 20.38 -3.08 -13.38
CA VAL A 79 21.52 -2.31 -12.85
C VAL A 79 22.31 -3.14 -11.83
N GLU A 80 21.63 -3.91 -10.98
CA GLU A 80 22.28 -4.80 -10.01
C GLU A 80 23.04 -5.95 -10.69
N GLU A 81 22.45 -6.55 -11.72
CA GLU A 81 23.13 -7.58 -12.52
C GLU A 81 24.40 -7.03 -13.18
N GLN A 82 24.33 -5.86 -13.80
CA GLN A 82 25.48 -5.20 -14.42
C GLN A 82 26.55 -4.81 -13.38
N LEU A 83 26.15 -4.39 -12.17
CA LEU A 83 27.09 -4.14 -11.08
C LEU A 83 27.82 -5.42 -10.65
N ALA A 84 27.07 -6.49 -10.40
CA ALA A 84 27.64 -7.78 -10.01
C ALA A 84 28.59 -8.33 -11.07
N ARG A 85 28.23 -8.19 -12.35
CA ARG A 85 29.07 -8.59 -13.49
C ARG A 85 30.37 -7.80 -13.54
N ASN A 86 30.29 -6.46 -13.49
CA ASN A 86 31.47 -5.60 -13.49
C ASN A 86 32.38 -5.87 -12.28
N GLU A 87 31.82 -6.16 -11.10
CA GLU A 87 32.60 -6.46 -9.90
C GLU A 87 33.36 -7.80 -10.03
N LYS A 88 32.72 -8.83 -10.60
CA LYS A 88 33.38 -10.09 -10.94
C LYS A 88 34.50 -9.89 -11.95
N GLU A 89 34.24 -9.15 -13.03
CA GLU A 89 35.22 -8.85 -14.08
C GLU A 89 36.41 -8.05 -13.51
N ILE A 90 36.17 -7.04 -12.67
CA ILE A 90 37.23 -6.29 -11.96
C ILE A 90 38.11 -7.22 -11.12
N LYS A 91 37.51 -8.17 -10.38
CA LYS A 91 38.25 -9.14 -9.58
C LYS A 91 39.12 -10.06 -10.46
N SER A 92 38.58 -10.50 -11.59
CA SER A 92 39.30 -11.30 -12.58
C SER A 92 40.49 -10.55 -13.17
N ILE A 93 40.29 -9.31 -13.63
CA ILE A 93 41.34 -8.47 -14.22
C ILE A 93 42.46 -8.21 -13.20
N ARG A 94 42.13 -7.92 -11.94
CA ARG A 94 43.14 -7.75 -10.88
C ARG A 94 43.96 -9.00 -10.61
N LYS A 95 43.33 -10.18 -10.72
CA LYS A 95 44.04 -11.46 -10.58
C LYS A 95 45.02 -11.63 -11.73
N ASN A 96 44.57 -11.46 -12.97
CA ASN A 96 45.41 -11.57 -14.17
C ASN A 96 46.58 -10.56 -14.14
N LEU A 97 46.33 -9.32 -13.75
CA LEU A 97 47.38 -8.31 -13.58
C LEU A 97 48.42 -8.71 -12.54
N ARG A 98 47.99 -9.33 -11.43
CA ARG A 98 48.92 -9.80 -10.39
C ARG A 98 49.77 -10.95 -10.91
N GLU A 99 49.17 -11.90 -11.62
CA GLU A 99 49.86 -13.04 -12.22
C GLU A 99 50.89 -12.58 -13.26
N LEU A 100 50.49 -11.73 -14.22
CA LEU A 100 51.39 -11.15 -15.23
C LEU A 100 52.56 -10.39 -14.62
N ARG A 101 52.32 -9.61 -13.55
CA ARG A 101 53.39 -8.87 -12.85
C ARG A 101 54.34 -9.78 -12.08
N LEU A 102 53.84 -10.88 -11.52
CA LEU A 102 54.69 -11.87 -10.84
C LEU A 102 55.57 -12.60 -11.86
N GLU A 103 55.00 -13.01 -13.00
CA GLU A 103 55.75 -13.66 -14.09
C GLU A 103 56.81 -12.73 -14.68
N LEU A 104 56.54 -11.42 -14.78
CA LEU A 104 57.50 -10.41 -15.24
C LEU A 104 58.65 -10.13 -14.27
N HIS A 105 58.51 -10.47 -12.99
CA HIS A 105 59.52 -10.18 -11.98
C HIS A 105 60.74 -11.11 -12.08
N ASP A 106 60.58 -12.27 -12.72
CA ASP A 106 61.65 -13.25 -12.95
C ASP A 106 62.48 -12.84 -14.18
N GLU A 107 63.37 -11.85 -13.98
CA GLU A 107 64.05 -11.11 -15.05
C GLU A 107 65.01 -11.97 -15.91
N ASP A 108 65.57 -13.03 -15.33
CA ASP A 108 66.58 -13.88 -15.98
C ASP A 108 65.97 -14.92 -16.95
N ALA A 109 64.65 -15.13 -16.90
CA ALA A 109 63.97 -16.16 -17.70
C ALA A 109 63.29 -15.64 -18.98
N LEU A 110 63.11 -14.32 -19.12
CA LEU A 110 62.26 -13.74 -20.17
C LEU A 110 63.05 -13.00 -21.25
N ASN A 111 62.81 -13.38 -22.51
CA ASN A 111 63.34 -12.63 -23.66
C ASN A 111 62.68 -11.24 -23.80
N THR A 112 63.33 -10.34 -24.53
CA THR A 112 62.90 -8.94 -24.71
C THR A 112 61.51 -8.81 -25.35
N LYS A 113 61.13 -9.76 -26.22
CA LYS A 113 59.82 -9.78 -26.88
C LYS A 113 58.71 -10.10 -25.87
N ASN A 114 58.87 -11.16 -25.08
CA ASN A 114 57.91 -11.57 -24.06
C ASN A 114 57.71 -10.48 -23.01
N ARG A 115 58.78 -9.76 -22.63
CA ARG A 115 58.67 -8.58 -21.75
C ARG A 115 57.85 -7.45 -22.36
N THR A 116 58.04 -7.19 -23.65
CA THR A 116 57.30 -6.15 -24.37
C THR A 116 55.81 -6.52 -24.47
N ASP A 117 55.51 -7.76 -24.85
CA ASP A 117 54.15 -8.28 -24.97
C ASP A 117 53.42 -8.30 -23.60
N ALA A 118 54.12 -8.69 -22.53
CA ALA A 118 53.56 -8.69 -21.18
C ALA A 118 53.29 -7.28 -20.66
N ASN A 119 54.19 -6.31 -20.91
CA ASN A 119 53.96 -4.90 -20.56
C ASN A 119 52.79 -4.29 -21.35
N TYR A 120 52.64 -4.66 -22.63
CA TYR A 120 51.46 -4.29 -23.42
C TYR A 120 50.17 -4.84 -22.78
N LEU A 121 50.13 -6.14 -22.45
CA LEU A 121 48.97 -6.76 -21.81
C LEU A 121 48.63 -6.11 -20.47
N ILE A 122 49.64 -5.80 -19.65
CA ILE A 122 49.43 -5.09 -18.38
C ILE A 122 48.74 -3.75 -18.63
N ARG A 123 49.22 -2.95 -19.59
CA ARG A 123 48.62 -1.65 -19.92
C ARG A 123 47.17 -1.78 -20.39
N GLU A 124 46.88 -2.75 -21.25
CA GLU A 124 45.51 -2.97 -21.74
C GLU A 124 44.58 -3.46 -20.60
N PHE A 125 45.07 -4.34 -19.72
CA PHE A 125 44.30 -4.75 -18.54
C PHE A 125 44.07 -3.60 -17.55
N GLU A 126 45.03 -2.68 -17.39
CA GLU A 126 44.85 -1.48 -16.58
C GLU A 126 43.79 -0.55 -17.16
N ALA A 127 43.82 -0.30 -18.47
CA ALA A 127 42.80 0.49 -19.16
C ALA A 127 41.40 -0.14 -19.01
N GLU A 128 41.29 -1.46 -19.19
CA GLU A 128 40.02 -2.18 -19.00
C GLU A 128 39.56 -2.13 -17.53
N LEU A 129 40.49 -2.21 -16.57
CA LEU A 129 40.19 -2.08 -15.14
C LEU A 129 39.60 -0.71 -14.82
N GLU A 130 40.16 0.36 -15.37
CA GLU A 130 39.64 1.72 -15.22
C GLU A 130 38.25 1.86 -15.84
N LEU A 131 38.05 1.34 -17.06
CA LEU A 131 36.76 1.35 -17.73
C LEU A 131 35.69 0.64 -16.89
N ARG A 132 36.00 -0.55 -16.34
CA ARG A 132 35.04 -1.31 -15.51
C ARG A 132 34.75 -0.60 -14.19
N ARG A 133 35.73 0.07 -13.58
CA ARG A 133 35.52 0.91 -12.39
C ARG A 133 34.60 2.08 -12.70
N ALA A 134 34.79 2.75 -13.84
CA ALA A 134 33.92 3.84 -14.29
C ALA A 134 32.48 3.35 -14.53
N LYS A 135 32.31 2.21 -15.22
CA LYS A 135 31.00 1.56 -15.41
C LYS A 135 30.33 1.23 -14.07
N SER A 136 31.07 0.63 -13.13
CA SER A 136 30.55 0.31 -11.79
C SER A 136 30.11 1.59 -11.05
N SER A 137 30.92 2.65 -11.09
CA SER A 137 30.56 3.96 -10.51
C SER A 137 29.28 4.52 -11.11
N PHE A 138 29.18 4.54 -12.45
CA PHE A 138 27.99 4.98 -13.18
C PHE A 138 26.74 4.21 -12.74
N TYR A 139 26.80 2.87 -12.73
CA TYR A 139 25.66 2.04 -12.33
C TYR A 139 25.27 2.26 -10.86
N LYS A 140 26.22 2.50 -9.94
CA LYS A 140 25.90 2.89 -8.56
C LYS A 140 25.13 4.22 -8.51
N THR A 141 25.54 5.21 -9.30
CA THR A 141 24.81 6.48 -9.41
C THR A 141 23.40 6.28 -9.97
N VAL A 142 23.25 5.46 -11.01
CA VAL A 142 21.94 5.14 -11.59
C VAL A 142 21.05 4.46 -10.56
N LYS A 143 21.55 3.46 -9.83
CA LYS A 143 20.82 2.78 -8.75
C LYS A 143 20.31 3.78 -7.71
N HIS A 144 21.18 4.68 -7.26
CA HIS A 144 20.82 5.70 -6.27
C HIS A 144 19.71 6.64 -6.79
N LYS A 145 19.81 7.09 -8.05
CA LYS A 145 18.78 7.93 -8.68
C LYS A 145 17.44 7.19 -8.82
N LEU A 146 17.45 5.93 -9.25
CA LEU A 146 16.24 5.11 -9.37
C LEU A 146 15.55 4.91 -8.01
N ASN A 147 16.32 4.62 -6.95
CA ASN A 147 15.76 4.50 -5.59
C ASN A 147 15.15 5.82 -5.10
N ARG A 148 15.81 6.95 -5.35
CA ARG A 148 15.26 8.27 -5.00
C ARG A 148 13.96 8.56 -5.74
N LEU A 149 13.89 8.21 -7.02
CA LEU A 149 12.69 8.40 -7.84
C LEU A 149 11.53 7.55 -7.31
N LEU A 150 11.80 6.29 -6.94
CA LEU A 150 10.81 5.40 -6.34
C LEU A 150 10.28 5.97 -5.01
N HIS A 151 11.19 6.37 -4.11
CA HIS A 151 10.82 6.93 -2.81
C HIS A 151 10.02 8.24 -2.96
N ASN A 152 10.42 9.11 -3.89
CA ASN A 152 9.72 10.36 -4.14
C ASN A 152 8.30 10.12 -4.70
N HIS A 153 8.15 9.14 -5.59
CA HIS A 153 6.84 8.75 -6.09
C HIS A 153 5.93 8.21 -4.98
N GLN A 154 6.44 7.32 -4.13
CA GLN A 154 5.70 6.80 -2.97
C GLN A 154 5.28 7.91 -2.01
N LEU A 155 6.18 8.83 -1.69
CA LEU A 155 5.88 9.98 -0.84
C LEU A 155 4.81 10.87 -1.46
N SER A 156 4.92 11.17 -2.75
CA SER A 156 3.94 12.01 -3.46
C SER A 156 2.55 11.38 -3.45
N GLN A 157 2.47 10.06 -3.62
CA GLN A 157 1.20 9.34 -3.53
C GLN A 157 0.62 9.39 -2.11
N SER A 158 1.44 9.19 -1.08
CA SER A 158 0.99 9.28 0.31
C SER A 158 0.53 10.69 0.68
N LEU A 159 1.20 11.74 0.17
CA LEU A 159 0.77 13.12 0.36
C LEU A 159 -0.57 13.39 -0.31
N ALA A 160 -0.76 12.91 -1.54
CA ALA A 160 -2.04 13.06 -2.25
C ALA A 160 -3.20 12.38 -1.50
N ASP A 161 -2.98 11.17 -0.96
CA ASP A 161 -3.99 10.47 -0.17
C ASP A 161 -4.33 11.23 1.12
N LYS A 162 -3.32 11.77 1.82
CA LYS A 162 -3.51 12.57 3.03
C LYS A 162 -4.18 13.90 2.77
N GLU A 163 -3.88 14.56 1.65
CA GLU A 163 -4.56 15.78 1.24
C GLU A 163 -6.05 15.52 0.95
N ALA A 164 -6.37 14.39 0.31
CA ALA A 164 -7.75 14.00 0.06
C ALA A 164 -8.50 13.71 1.37
N GLU A 165 -7.87 13.03 2.33
CA GLU A 165 -8.42 12.79 3.67
C GLU A 165 -8.64 14.10 4.43
N LEU A 166 -7.67 15.02 4.42
CA LEU A 166 -7.78 16.33 5.05
C LEU A 166 -8.94 17.15 4.45
N ARG A 167 -9.15 17.08 3.13
CA ARG A 167 -10.28 17.76 2.48
C ARG A 167 -11.62 17.22 2.96
N ARG A 168 -11.76 15.90 3.07
CA ARG A 168 -12.99 15.27 3.60
C ARG A 168 -13.27 15.66 5.05
N LEU A 169 -12.23 15.68 5.89
CA LEU A 169 -12.37 16.12 7.28
C LEU A 169 -12.81 17.58 7.37
N LYS A 170 -12.29 18.45 6.50
CA LYS A 170 -12.72 19.86 6.43
C LYS A 170 -14.16 20.00 5.97
N GLU A 171 -14.58 19.22 4.97
CA GLU A 171 -15.96 19.19 4.48
C GLU A 171 -16.93 18.79 5.61
N HIS A 172 -16.64 17.71 6.32
CA HIS A 172 -17.40 17.31 7.52
C HIS A 172 -17.44 18.40 8.60
N HIS A 173 -16.33 19.10 8.84
CA HIS A 173 -16.31 20.19 9.80
C HIS A 173 -17.20 21.38 9.38
N TYR A 174 -17.40 21.63 8.08
CA TYR A 174 -18.33 22.66 7.63
C TYR A 174 -19.79 22.23 7.84
N ASP A 175 -20.09 20.95 7.61
CA ASP A 175 -21.41 20.38 7.90
C ASP A 175 -21.72 20.44 9.40
N ASP A 176 -20.78 20.00 10.24
CA ASP A 176 -20.92 20.06 11.70
C ASP A 176 -21.12 21.50 12.21
N LEU A 177 -20.43 22.48 11.62
CA LEU A 177 -20.59 23.89 11.96
C LEU A 177 -21.97 24.43 11.56
N ALA A 178 -22.50 23.99 10.41
CA ALA A 178 -23.84 24.36 9.96
C ALA A 178 -24.91 23.78 10.89
N ASP A 179 -24.76 22.52 11.31
CA ASP A 179 -25.65 21.87 12.27
C ASP A 179 -25.60 22.57 13.64
N MET A 180 -24.42 22.98 14.09
CA MET A 180 -24.26 23.75 15.33
C MET A 180 -24.93 25.13 15.25
N GLU A 181 -24.82 25.83 14.11
CA GLU A 181 -25.45 27.15 13.94
C GLU A 181 -26.98 27.02 13.83
N ALA A 182 -27.48 25.98 13.17
CA ALA A 182 -28.91 25.67 13.14
C ALA A 182 -29.44 25.41 14.56
N LEU A 183 -28.76 24.55 15.33
CA LEU A 183 -29.12 24.28 16.73
C LEU A 183 -29.08 25.55 17.59
N ARG A 184 -28.08 26.41 17.39
CA ARG A 184 -27.99 27.69 18.09
C ARG A 184 -29.18 28.60 17.76
N SER A 185 -29.52 28.73 16.48
CA SER A 185 -30.68 29.51 16.03
C SER A 185 -31.99 28.99 16.63
N ASP A 186 -32.16 27.67 16.68
CA ASP A 186 -33.33 27.04 17.28
C ASP A 186 -33.42 27.34 18.78
N MET A 187 -32.30 27.25 19.51
CA MET A 187 -32.25 27.61 20.94
C MET A 187 -32.51 29.10 21.19
N GLU A 188 -31.99 30.00 20.34
CA GLU A 188 -32.27 31.44 20.46
C GLU A 188 -33.77 31.72 20.27
N LEU A 189 -34.41 31.05 19.32
CA LEU A 189 -35.86 31.13 19.09
C LEU A 189 -36.64 30.58 20.29
N GLU A 190 -36.27 29.41 20.82
CA GLU A 190 -36.94 28.78 21.96
C GLU A 190 -36.80 29.64 23.24
N THR A 191 -35.64 30.27 23.44
CA THR A 191 -35.41 31.21 24.55
C THR A 191 -36.34 32.43 24.43
N LEU A 192 -36.48 33.01 23.24
CA LEU A 192 -37.39 34.13 22.99
C LEU A 192 -38.85 33.77 23.30
N TYR A 193 -39.28 32.54 22.96
CA TYR A 193 -40.61 32.05 23.30
C TYR A 193 -40.81 31.92 24.81
N LEU A 194 -39.83 31.36 25.53
CA LEU A 194 -39.89 31.24 26.98
C LEU A 194 -39.94 32.62 27.66
N ASP A 195 -39.12 33.57 27.22
CA ASP A 195 -39.15 34.95 27.72
C ASP A 195 -40.52 35.61 27.48
N THR A 196 -41.15 35.36 26.32
CA THR A 196 -42.49 35.88 26.00
C THR A 196 -43.56 35.24 26.90
N ILE A 197 -43.47 33.93 27.14
CA ILE A 197 -44.37 33.20 28.05
C ILE A 197 -44.24 33.73 29.48
N ASP A 198 -43.00 33.95 29.94
CA ASP A 198 -42.73 34.52 31.27
C ASP A 198 -43.24 35.96 31.38
N GLU A 199 -43.07 36.79 30.36
CA GLU A 199 -43.63 38.15 30.32
C GLU A 199 -45.17 38.14 30.36
N LEU A 200 -45.80 37.24 29.60
CA LEU A 200 -47.26 37.07 29.63
C LEU A 200 -47.74 36.55 30.99
N SER A 201 -47.01 35.62 31.61
CA SER A 201 -47.28 35.09 32.94
C SER A 201 -47.16 36.17 34.02
N LEU A 202 -46.13 37.03 33.95
CA LEU A 202 -45.97 38.20 34.82
C LEU A 202 -47.05 39.27 34.61
N LYS A 203 -47.57 39.38 33.38
CA LYS A 203 -48.70 40.27 33.03
C LYS A 203 -50.07 39.68 33.35
N VAL A 204 -50.17 38.48 33.95
CA VAL A 204 -51.41 38.00 34.59
C VAL A 204 -51.39 38.48 36.04
N PRO A 205 -51.95 39.65 36.40
CA PRO A 205 -52.04 40.04 37.79
C PRO A 205 -53.23 39.28 38.41
N ASP A 206 -53.23 39.13 39.73
CA ASP A 206 -54.17 38.35 40.56
C ASP A 206 -55.68 38.74 40.45
N ASN A 207 -56.08 39.52 39.45
CA ASN A 207 -57.43 40.01 39.19
C ASN A 207 -57.92 39.57 37.79
N LEU A 208 -58.37 38.31 37.73
CA LEU A 208 -59.09 37.71 36.60
C LEU A 208 -60.37 38.50 36.24
N SER A 209 -60.29 39.32 35.17
CA SER A 209 -61.46 39.74 34.40
C SER A 209 -61.54 38.89 33.12
N LEU A 210 -62.72 38.33 32.84
CA LEU A 210 -63.02 37.46 31.69
C LEU A 210 -62.61 38.06 30.33
N GLU A 211 -62.62 39.39 30.24
CA GLU A 211 -62.29 40.17 29.04
C GLU A 211 -60.78 40.10 28.71
N HIS A 212 -59.92 40.07 29.73
CA HIS A 212 -58.46 39.98 29.55
C HIS A 212 -58.02 38.59 29.07
N VAL A 213 -58.71 37.54 29.50
CA VAL A 213 -58.45 36.16 29.06
C VAL A 213 -58.80 35.98 27.59
N GLN A 214 -59.85 36.64 27.10
CA GLN A 214 -60.25 36.59 25.69
C GLN A 214 -59.28 37.37 24.78
N GLU A 215 -58.76 38.51 25.23
CA GLU A 215 -57.75 39.30 24.50
C GLU A 215 -56.43 38.51 24.39
N LEU A 216 -55.97 37.90 25.49
CA LEU A 216 -54.77 37.05 25.51
C LEU A 216 -54.92 35.82 24.61
N GLN A 217 -56.08 35.15 24.63
CA GLN A 217 -56.36 34.02 23.76
C GLN A 217 -56.28 34.43 22.28
N LYS A 218 -56.82 35.60 21.92
CA LYS A 218 -56.80 36.12 20.55
C LYS A 218 -55.38 36.49 20.09
N GLN A 219 -54.57 37.09 20.95
CA GLN A 219 -53.17 37.40 20.64
C GLN A 219 -52.33 36.12 20.45
N LEU A 220 -52.59 35.09 21.25
CA LEU A 220 -51.96 33.78 21.10
C LEU A 220 -52.35 33.11 19.76
N GLU A 221 -53.61 33.25 19.34
CA GLU A 221 -54.14 32.72 18.08
C GLU A 221 -53.59 33.46 16.84
N GLU A 222 -53.37 34.77 16.95
CA GLU A 222 -52.74 35.57 15.89
C GLU A 222 -51.24 35.26 15.73
N MET A 223 -50.52 35.06 16.83
CA MET A 223 -49.11 34.66 16.79
C MET A 223 -48.92 33.23 16.27
N THR A 224 -49.80 32.30 16.64
CA THR A 224 -49.77 30.92 16.09
C THR A 224 -50.15 30.85 14.61
N ARG A 225 -51.05 31.72 14.12
CA ARG A 225 -51.31 31.85 12.66
C ARG A 225 -50.12 32.40 11.88
N GLY A 226 -49.24 33.18 12.50
CA GLY A 226 -47.99 33.64 11.90
C GLY A 226 -46.97 32.52 11.67
N LEU A 227 -47.11 31.39 12.37
CA LEU A 227 -46.20 30.22 12.32
C LEU A 227 -46.59 29.17 11.27
N GLU A 228 -47.79 29.22 10.69
CA GLU A 228 -48.27 28.29 9.65
C GLU A 228 -48.04 28.79 8.20
N ARG A 229 -47.26 29.86 8.01
CA ARG A 229 -46.79 30.34 6.69
C ARG A 229 -45.28 30.29 6.59
#